data_AF-W2PC57-F1
#
_entry.id   AF-W2PC57-F1
#
_cell.length_a   1.000
_cell.length_b   1.000
_cell.length_c   1.000
_cell.angle_alpha   90.00
_cell.angle_beta   90.00
_cell.angle_gamma   90.00
#
_symmetry.space_group_name_H-M   'P 1'
#
loop_
_entity.id
_entity.type
_entity.pdbx_description
1 polymer ?
#
loop_
_entity_poly.entity_id
_entity_poly.type
_entity_poly.pdbx_seq_one_letter_code
_entity_poly.pdbx_strand_id
1 'polypeptide(L)'
;MAIGYISAFSETLALAVITSKGITPVKSALISEPEDHIKAASAWTLGQIGRHTPDHSRAVAEADVLRHLLACMIHPNSSDDLKIKSKRALKSILAKCTHLQALQPLLRDAPVKVQKYILKQFAQMLPHDLDARRSFVQNGGLELLQQLSEVAGGKLTEYILEINNCYPPEIVEYYSPHYSKTLLDKLDDYQPQVR
;
A
#
# COMPACT_ATOMS: atom_id res chain seq x y z
N MET A 1 -16.49 -21.37 -1.38
CA MET A 1 -15.20 -21.46 -0.64
C MET A 1 -14.17 -22.41 -1.26
N ALA A 2 -14.54 -23.37 -2.14
CA ALA A 2 -13.59 -24.36 -2.71
C ALA A 2 -12.33 -23.73 -3.33
N ILE A 3 -12.49 -22.67 -4.13
CA ILE A 3 -11.37 -21.94 -4.76
C ILE A 3 -10.35 -21.47 -3.71
N GLY A 4 -10.80 -20.91 -2.59
CA GLY A 4 -9.88 -20.43 -1.56
C GLY A 4 -9.09 -21.55 -0.87
N TYR A 5 -9.67 -22.74 -0.70
CA TYR A 5 -8.93 -23.90 -0.19
C TYR A 5 -7.91 -24.44 -1.20
N ILE A 6 -8.27 -24.47 -2.49
CA ILE A 6 -7.35 -24.84 -3.58
C ILE A 6 -6.15 -23.88 -3.60
N SER A 7 -6.41 -22.56 -3.59
CA SER A 7 -5.36 -21.55 -3.55
C SER A 7 -4.55 -21.57 -2.26
N ALA A 8 -5.14 -21.97 -1.13
CA ALA A 8 -4.41 -22.05 0.13
C ALA A 8 -3.38 -23.18 0.16
N PHE A 9 -3.63 -24.27 -0.59
CA PHE A 9 -2.87 -25.51 -0.48
C PHE A 9 -1.43 -25.40 -0.99
N SER A 10 -1.23 -24.82 -2.18
CA SER A 10 0.11 -24.65 -2.75
C SER A 10 0.19 -23.46 -3.69
N GLU A 11 1.42 -22.99 -3.91
CA GLU A 11 1.73 -21.96 -4.90
C GLU A 11 1.26 -22.39 -6.31
N THR A 12 1.55 -23.63 -6.72
CA THR A 12 1.14 -24.15 -8.05
C THR A 12 -0.37 -24.12 -8.25
N LEU A 13 -1.16 -24.49 -7.23
CA LEU A 13 -2.62 -24.46 -7.34
C LEU A 13 -3.18 -23.03 -7.28
N ALA A 14 -2.57 -22.13 -6.52
CA ALA A 14 -2.91 -20.72 -6.56
C ALA A 14 -2.63 -20.13 -7.96
N LEU A 15 -1.49 -20.44 -8.58
CA LEU A 15 -1.16 -20.04 -9.94
C LEU A 15 -2.15 -20.60 -10.97
N ALA A 16 -2.61 -21.85 -10.80
CA ALA A 16 -3.65 -22.44 -11.65
C ALA A 16 -4.96 -21.64 -11.59
N VAL A 17 -5.35 -21.14 -10.41
CA VAL A 17 -6.52 -20.25 -10.26
C VAL A 17 -6.29 -18.91 -10.96
N ILE A 18 -5.10 -18.33 -10.87
CA ILE A 18 -4.75 -17.06 -11.54
C ILE A 18 -4.83 -17.23 -13.07
N THR A 19 -4.15 -18.24 -13.61
CA THR A 19 -4.10 -18.52 -15.05
C THR A 19 -5.46 -18.88 -15.64
N SER A 20 -6.34 -19.50 -14.84
CA SER A 20 -7.75 -19.74 -15.18
C SER A 20 -8.64 -18.50 -15.06
N LYS A 21 -8.05 -17.30 -14.92
CA LYS A 21 -8.73 -16.00 -14.75
C LYS A 21 -9.66 -15.94 -13.53
N GLY A 22 -9.34 -16.69 -12.47
CA GLY A 22 -10.17 -16.81 -11.27
C GLY A 22 -10.22 -15.57 -10.38
N ILE A 23 -9.26 -14.64 -10.48
CA ILE A 23 -9.25 -13.41 -9.66
C ILE A 23 -10.47 -12.53 -9.98
N THR A 24 -10.75 -12.30 -11.26
CA THR A 24 -11.83 -11.41 -11.73
C THR A 24 -13.22 -11.77 -11.17
N PRO A 25 -13.71 -13.02 -11.29
CA PRO A 25 -15.02 -13.37 -10.74
C PRO A 25 -15.05 -13.30 -9.21
N VAL A 26 -13.97 -13.68 -8.52
CA VAL A 26 -13.92 -13.56 -7.04
C VAL A 26 -13.92 -12.09 -6.60
N LYS A 27 -13.23 -11.21 -7.34
CA LYS A 27 -13.31 -9.75 -7.13
C LYS A 27 -14.72 -9.24 -7.39
N SER A 28 -15.38 -9.69 -8.45
CA SER A 28 -16.77 -9.31 -8.74
C SER A 28 -17.69 -9.67 -7.57
N ALA A 29 -17.51 -10.85 -6.98
CA ALA A 29 -18.27 -11.30 -5.82
C ALA A 29 -17.95 -10.47 -4.55
N LEU A 30 -16.70 -10.03 -4.36
CA LEU A 30 -16.34 -9.12 -3.26
C LEU A 30 -17.08 -7.77 -3.35
N ILE A 31 -17.31 -7.28 -4.57
CA ILE A 31 -17.87 -5.95 -4.82
C ILE A 31 -19.40 -5.99 -4.86
N SER A 32 -19.96 -6.93 -5.61
CA SER A 32 -21.33 -6.84 -6.13
C SER A 32 -22.35 -7.61 -5.28
N GLU A 33 -21.91 -8.63 -4.56
CA GLU A 33 -22.82 -9.45 -3.74
C GLU A 33 -23.44 -8.59 -2.64
N PRO A 34 -24.73 -8.76 -2.30
CA PRO A 34 -25.33 -7.99 -1.22
C PRO A 34 -24.90 -8.51 0.15
N GLU A 35 -24.70 -9.82 0.30
CA GLU A 35 -24.43 -10.42 1.59
C GLU A 35 -22.95 -10.41 1.96
N ASP A 36 -22.69 -9.85 3.14
CA ASP A 36 -21.36 -9.69 3.70
C ASP A 36 -20.60 -11.01 3.91
N HIS A 37 -21.29 -12.11 4.20
CA HIS A 37 -20.64 -13.40 4.36
C HIS A 37 -20.05 -13.93 3.04
N ILE A 38 -20.67 -13.61 1.90
CA ILE A 38 -20.15 -13.93 0.56
C ILE A 38 -18.95 -13.03 0.26
N LYS A 39 -19.06 -11.72 0.51
CA LYS A 39 -17.92 -10.80 0.40
C LYS A 39 -16.75 -11.25 1.25
N ALA A 40 -17.01 -11.69 2.49
CA ALA A 40 -15.99 -12.12 3.42
C ALA A 40 -15.26 -13.38 2.91
N ALA A 41 -16.02 -14.36 2.38
CA ALA A 41 -15.45 -15.54 1.72
C ALA A 41 -14.62 -15.18 0.49
N SER A 42 -15.05 -14.19 -0.31
CA SER A 42 -14.30 -13.66 -1.45
C SER A 42 -13.01 -12.96 -1.01
N ALA A 43 -13.07 -12.10 0.01
CA ALA A 43 -11.92 -11.42 0.58
C ALA A 43 -10.87 -12.44 1.07
N TRP A 44 -11.32 -13.47 1.79
CA TRP A 44 -10.46 -14.55 2.24
C TRP A 44 -9.81 -15.30 1.06
N THR A 45 -10.61 -15.67 0.05
CA THR A 45 -10.14 -16.37 -1.16
C THR A 45 -9.06 -15.56 -1.90
N LEU A 46 -9.27 -14.26 -2.11
CA LEU A 46 -8.29 -13.36 -2.73
C LEU A 46 -6.99 -13.28 -1.91
N GLY A 47 -7.11 -13.26 -0.58
CA GLY A 47 -5.96 -13.37 0.32
C GLY A 47 -5.20 -14.68 0.17
N GLN A 48 -5.88 -15.81 -0.06
CA GLN A 48 -5.23 -17.11 -0.32
C GLN A 48 -4.50 -17.15 -1.65
N ILE A 49 -5.05 -16.51 -2.69
CA ILE A 49 -4.42 -16.43 -4.01
C ILE A 49 -3.12 -15.61 -3.93
N GLY A 50 -3.18 -14.40 -3.36
CA GLY A 50 -2.07 -13.44 -3.43
C GLY A 50 -0.97 -13.58 -2.36
N ARG A 51 -1.04 -14.55 -1.45
CA ARG A 51 -0.11 -14.64 -0.29
C ARG A 51 1.21 -15.39 -0.56
N HIS A 52 1.38 -16.03 -1.71
CA HIS A 52 2.48 -16.97 -1.96
C HIS A 52 3.77 -16.25 -2.34
N THR A 53 3.82 -15.73 -3.58
CA THR A 53 5.02 -15.11 -4.17
C THR A 53 4.74 -13.69 -4.69
N PRO A 54 5.78 -12.92 -5.04
CA PRO A 54 5.60 -11.62 -5.68
C PRO A 54 4.69 -11.66 -6.90
N ASP A 55 4.79 -12.68 -7.76
CA ASP A 55 3.94 -12.81 -8.96
C ASP A 55 2.47 -13.01 -8.61
N HIS A 56 2.18 -13.80 -7.58
CA HIS A 56 0.81 -13.99 -7.09
C HIS A 56 0.22 -12.67 -6.58
N SER A 57 0.98 -11.96 -5.75
CA SER A 57 0.55 -10.69 -5.20
C SER A 57 0.39 -9.62 -6.27
N ARG A 58 1.26 -9.61 -7.29
CA ARG A 58 1.18 -8.73 -8.46
C ARG A 58 -0.09 -8.98 -9.24
N ALA A 59 -0.41 -10.24 -9.57
CA ALA A 59 -1.65 -10.56 -10.29
C ALA A 59 -2.91 -10.07 -9.56
N VAL A 60 -2.92 -10.17 -8.23
CA VAL A 60 -4.02 -9.65 -7.40
C VAL A 60 -4.03 -8.11 -7.36
N ALA A 61 -2.86 -7.47 -7.30
CA ALA A 61 -2.73 -6.01 -7.30
C ALA A 61 -3.13 -5.38 -8.66
N GLU A 62 -2.69 -5.95 -9.78
CA GLU A 62 -3.04 -5.52 -11.15
C GLU A 62 -4.53 -5.69 -11.44
N ALA A 63 -5.16 -6.69 -10.82
CA ALA A 63 -6.62 -6.86 -10.86
C ALA A 63 -7.36 -5.84 -9.97
N ASP A 64 -6.66 -4.91 -9.33
CA ASP A 64 -7.19 -3.84 -8.51
C ASP A 64 -7.92 -4.31 -7.24
N VAL A 65 -7.50 -5.46 -6.70
CA VAL A 65 -8.15 -6.07 -5.54
C VAL A 65 -7.82 -5.33 -4.25
N LEU A 66 -6.62 -4.77 -4.13
CA LEU A 66 -6.14 -4.13 -2.89
C LEU A 66 -7.04 -2.97 -2.46
N ARG A 67 -7.47 -2.11 -3.39
CA ARG A 67 -8.38 -1.00 -3.07
C ARG A 67 -9.73 -1.50 -2.54
N HIS A 68 -10.26 -2.58 -3.12
CA HIS A 68 -11.57 -3.11 -2.75
C HIS A 68 -11.52 -3.81 -1.40
N LEU A 69 -10.44 -4.54 -1.10
CA LEU A 69 -10.22 -5.08 0.24
C LEU A 69 -10.07 -3.96 1.28
N LEU A 70 -9.39 -2.86 0.93
CA LEU A 70 -9.29 -1.71 1.83
C LEU A 70 -10.66 -1.08 2.09
N ALA A 71 -11.44 -0.84 1.04
CA ALA A 71 -12.81 -0.34 1.16
C ALA A 71 -13.66 -1.23 2.07
N CYS A 72 -13.67 -2.56 1.87
CA CYS A 72 -14.39 -3.48 2.74
C CYS A 72 -13.91 -3.43 4.20
N MET A 73 -12.61 -3.22 4.43
CA MET A 73 -12.03 -3.14 5.77
C MET A 73 -12.44 -1.86 6.53
N ILE A 74 -12.55 -0.73 5.84
CA ILE A 74 -12.82 0.58 6.48
C ILE A 74 -14.29 0.99 6.43
N HIS A 75 -15.09 0.39 5.56
CA HIS A 75 -16.49 0.78 5.39
C HIS A 75 -17.28 0.56 6.70
N PRO A 76 -17.99 1.58 7.22
CA PRO A 76 -18.68 1.49 8.51
C PRO A 76 -19.65 0.32 8.58
N ASN A 77 -20.41 0.08 7.51
CA ASN A 77 -21.47 -0.94 7.45
C ASN A 77 -20.97 -2.35 7.15
N SER A 78 -19.67 -2.56 6.89
CA SER A 78 -19.15 -3.92 6.76
C SER A 78 -19.21 -4.62 8.13
N SER A 79 -19.67 -5.86 8.13
CA SER A 79 -19.61 -6.80 9.24
C SER A 79 -18.18 -7.00 9.74
N ASP A 80 -18.05 -7.40 11.00
CA ASP A 80 -16.75 -7.65 11.62
C ASP A 80 -15.97 -8.76 10.92
N ASP A 81 -16.65 -9.82 10.47
CA ASP A 81 -16.01 -10.92 9.75
C ASP A 81 -15.44 -10.44 8.40
N LEU A 82 -16.19 -9.63 7.64
CA LEU A 82 -15.71 -9.03 6.39
C LEU A 82 -14.51 -8.11 6.65
N LYS A 83 -14.58 -7.26 7.68
CA LYS A 83 -13.47 -6.36 8.06
C LYS A 83 -12.22 -7.15 8.44
N ILE A 84 -12.36 -8.21 9.24
CA ILE A 84 -11.25 -9.07 9.68
C ILE A 84 -10.62 -9.80 8.50
N LYS A 85 -11.43 -10.45 7.64
CA LYS A 85 -10.91 -11.20 6.48
C LYS A 85 -10.27 -10.27 5.45
N SER A 86 -10.85 -9.10 5.20
CA SER A 86 -10.27 -8.09 4.31
C SER A 86 -8.91 -7.59 4.84
N LYS A 87 -8.82 -7.27 6.14
CA LYS A 87 -7.56 -6.89 6.78
C LYS A 87 -6.49 -7.99 6.68
N ARG A 88 -6.88 -9.25 6.92
CA ARG A 88 -5.95 -10.39 6.84
C ARG A 88 -5.46 -10.61 5.41
N ALA A 89 -6.35 -10.52 4.44
CA ALA A 89 -6.03 -10.62 3.02
C ALA A 89 -5.06 -9.51 2.58
N LEU A 90 -5.36 -8.24 2.90
CA LEU A 90 -4.46 -7.13 2.64
C LEU A 90 -3.07 -7.38 3.21
N LYS A 91 -2.98 -7.75 4.49
CA LYS A 91 -1.69 -8.01 5.14
C LYS A 91 -0.91 -9.11 4.43
N SER A 92 -1.55 -10.21 4.05
CA SER A 92 -0.86 -11.34 3.41
C SER A 92 -0.41 -11.04 1.99
N ILE A 93 -1.22 -10.29 1.22
CA ILE A 93 -0.88 -9.88 -0.15
C ILE A 93 0.24 -8.82 -0.12
N LEU A 94 0.10 -7.78 0.71
CA LEU A 94 1.10 -6.71 0.83
C LEU A 94 2.47 -7.22 1.29
N ALA A 95 2.51 -8.27 2.10
CA ALA A 95 3.77 -8.88 2.53
C ALA A 95 4.59 -9.51 1.40
N LYS A 96 4.01 -9.69 0.21
CA LYS A 96 4.64 -10.23 -0.99
C LYS A 96 4.68 -9.23 -2.15
N CYS A 97 3.97 -8.10 -2.04
CA CYS A 97 3.75 -7.18 -3.16
C CYS A 97 4.97 -6.29 -3.42
N THR A 98 5.67 -6.58 -4.52
CA THR A 98 6.76 -5.76 -5.05
C THR A 98 6.32 -4.77 -6.12
N HIS A 99 5.02 -4.76 -6.48
CA HIS A 99 4.46 -3.85 -7.48
C HIS A 99 4.07 -2.50 -6.87
N LEU A 100 5.07 -1.61 -6.73
CA LEU A 100 4.94 -0.34 -6.01
C LEU A 100 3.88 0.62 -6.56
N GLN A 101 3.63 0.58 -7.88
CA GLN A 101 2.63 1.45 -8.52
C GLN A 101 1.21 1.23 -7.96
N ALA A 102 0.85 -0.02 -7.61
CA ALA A 102 -0.42 -0.32 -6.98
C ALA A 102 -0.46 0.03 -5.47
N LEU A 103 0.70 0.19 -4.83
CA LEU A 103 0.79 0.47 -3.40
C LEU A 103 0.66 1.95 -3.07
N GLN A 104 1.11 2.84 -3.95
CA GLN A 104 1.12 4.28 -3.67
C GLN A 104 -0.29 4.87 -3.49
N PRO A 105 -1.29 4.60 -4.35
CA PRO A 105 -2.65 5.08 -4.11
C PRO A 105 -3.22 4.53 -2.79
N LEU A 106 -2.91 3.28 -2.47
CA LEU A 106 -3.36 2.62 -1.26
C LEU A 106 -2.79 3.27 0.02
N LEU A 107 -1.58 3.82 -0.03
CA LEU A 107 -0.93 4.45 1.12
C LEU A 107 -1.72 5.65 1.65
N ARG A 108 -2.32 6.44 0.74
CA ARG A 108 -3.10 7.64 1.07
C ARG A 108 -4.36 7.30 1.86
N ASP A 109 -5.10 6.29 1.41
CA ASP A 109 -6.42 5.97 1.97
C ASP A 109 -6.35 4.94 3.12
N ALA A 110 -5.22 4.25 3.27
CA ALA A 110 -5.06 3.21 4.26
C ALA A 110 -4.93 3.78 5.68
N PRO A 111 -5.54 3.14 6.70
CA PRO A 111 -5.24 3.47 8.09
C PRO A 111 -3.82 3.02 8.47
N VAL A 112 -3.25 3.63 9.50
CA VAL A 112 -1.89 3.38 10.04
C VAL A 112 -1.52 1.88 10.13
N LYS A 113 -2.47 1.04 10.58
CA LYS A 113 -2.29 -0.41 10.72
C LYS A 113 -2.00 -1.13 9.39
N VAL A 114 -2.39 -0.57 8.25
CA VAL A 114 -2.12 -1.06 6.89
C VAL A 114 -0.94 -0.31 6.27
N GLN A 115 -0.85 1.01 6.47
CA GLN A 115 0.25 1.85 5.95
C GLN A 115 1.63 1.29 6.31
N LYS A 116 1.81 0.76 7.53
CA LYS A 116 3.08 0.13 7.93
C LYS A 116 3.53 -1.03 7.02
N TYR A 117 2.60 -1.79 6.44
CA TYR A 117 2.94 -2.89 5.53
C TYR A 117 3.31 -2.34 4.15
N ILE A 118 2.67 -1.27 3.72
CA ILE A 118 2.96 -0.58 2.46
C ILE A 118 4.33 0.09 2.54
N LEU A 119 4.59 0.90 3.58
CA LEU A 119 5.88 1.55 3.77
C LEU A 119 7.02 0.55 3.91
N LYS A 120 6.79 -0.59 4.57
CA LYS A 120 7.78 -1.67 4.58
C LYS A 120 8.19 -2.10 3.17
N GLN A 121 7.24 -2.25 2.23
CA GLN A 121 7.58 -2.62 0.85
C GLN A 121 8.35 -1.52 0.14
N PHE A 122 7.95 -0.25 0.31
CA PHE A 122 8.71 0.88 -0.24
C PHE A 122 10.15 0.94 0.30
N ALA A 123 10.33 0.81 1.61
CA ALA A 123 11.65 0.82 2.25
C ALA A 123 12.58 -0.28 1.71
N GLN A 124 12.03 -1.44 1.37
CA GLN A 124 12.80 -2.56 0.81
C GLN A 124 13.16 -2.38 -0.67
N MET A 125 12.29 -1.73 -1.45
CA MET A 125 12.43 -1.68 -2.91
C MET A 125 13.11 -0.40 -3.42
N LEU A 126 12.84 0.75 -2.80
CA LEU A 126 13.37 2.05 -3.22
C LEU A 126 14.91 2.14 -3.25
N PRO A 127 15.68 1.54 -2.32
CA PRO A 127 17.14 1.58 -2.38
C PRO A 127 17.73 0.99 -3.67
N HIS A 128 17.00 0.08 -4.32
CA HIS A 128 17.49 -0.72 -5.44
C HIS A 128 16.81 -0.38 -6.78
N ASP A 129 15.86 0.54 -6.78
CA ASP A 129 15.06 0.87 -7.95
C ASP A 129 14.99 2.39 -8.15
N LEU A 130 15.70 2.90 -9.17
CA LEU A 130 15.77 4.32 -9.47
C LEU A 130 14.45 4.85 -10.04
N ASP A 131 13.77 4.07 -10.88
CA ASP A 131 12.52 4.48 -11.53
C ASP A 131 11.39 4.51 -10.51
N ALA A 132 11.37 3.55 -9.57
CA ALA A 132 10.47 3.59 -8.43
C ALA A 132 10.70 4.81 -7.54
N ARG A 133 11.95 5.19 -7.25
CA ARG A 133 12.27 6.41 -6.47
C ARG A 133 11.75 7.67 -7.15
N ARG A 134 12.02 7.81 -8.45
CA ARG A 134 11.51 8.93 -9.24
C ARG A 134 9.98 8.98 -9.23
N SER A 135 9.35 7.86 -9.52
CA SER A 135 7.88 7.74 -9.54
C SER A 135 7.26 8.03 -8.18
N PHE A 136 7.89 7.57 -7.09
CA PHE A 136 7.41 7.80 -5.72
C PHE A 136 7.35 9.30 -5.42
N VAL A 137 8.40 10.06 -5.78
CA VAL A 137 8.42 11.53 -5.62
C VAL A 137 7.41 12.19 -6.55
N GLN A 138 7.42 11.88 -7.85
CA GLN A 138 6.56 12.52 -8.85
C GLN A 138 5.06 12.35 -8.56
N ASN A 139 4.67 11.23 -7.97
CA ASN A 139 3.28 10.94 -7.61
C ASN A 139 2.92 11.40 -6.17
N GLY A 140 3.71 12.28 -5.56
CA GLY A 140 3.44 12.86 -4.23
C GLY A 140 3.63 11.91 -3.05
N GLY A 141 4.37 10.82 -3.24
CA GLY A 141 4.63 9.83 -2.20
C GLY A 141 5.54 10.37 -1.09
N LEU A 142 6.55 11.16 -1.44
CA LEU A 142 7.48 11.74 -0.47
C LEU A 142 6.84 12.84 0.37
N GLU A 143 5.97 13.67 -0.23
CA GLU A 143 5.14 14.65 0.48
C GLU A 143 4.22 13.96 1.50
N LEU A 144 3.48 12.94 1.06
CA LEU A 144 2.63 12.13 1.95
C LEU A 144 3.45 11.48 3.07
N LEU A 145 4.68 11.04 2.78
CA LEU A 145 5.57 10.46 3.78
C LEU A 145 5.96 11.48 4.86
N GLN A 146 6.25 12.73 4.49
CA GLN A 146 6.56 13.77 5.48
C GLN A 146 5.35 14.13 6.33
N GLN A 147 4.15 14.20 5.75
CA GLN A 147 2.91 14.39 6.51
C GLN A 147 2.68 13.25 7.51
N LEU A 148 2.93 12.00 7.10
CA LEU A 148 2.81 10.85 7.99
C LEU A 148 3.84 10.87 9.13
N SER A 149 5.01 11.48 8.91
CA SER A 149 6.08 11.54 9.92
C SER A 149 5.68 12.32 11.19
N GLU A 150 4.77 13.30 11.08
CA GLU A 150 4.31 14.10 12.22
C GLU A 150 3.47 13.29 13.23
N VAL A 151 2.78 12.26 12.75
CA VAL A 151 1.86 11.43 13.55
C VAL A 151 2.37 9.99 13.72
N ALA A 152 3.51 9.66 13.11
CA ALA A 152 4.07 8.31 13.12
C ALA A 152 4.64 7.93 14.50
N GLY A 153 4.48 6.65 14.84
CA GLY A 153 5.11 6.06 16.02
C GLY A 153 5.58 4.63 15.79
N GLY A 154 6.55 4.20 16.59
CA GLY A 154 7.12 2.85 16.58
C GLY A 154 7.69 2.46 15.21
N LYS A 155 7.35 1.25 14.74
CA LYS A 155 7.87 0.72 13.45
C LYS A 155 7.53 1.57 12.22
N LEU A 156 6.47 2.39 12.29
CA LEU A 156 6.14 3.26 11.16
C LEU A 156 7.24 4.31 10.95
N THR A 157 7.74 4.89 12.05
CA THR A 157 8.84 5.87 12.03
C THR A 157 10.13 5.28 11.49
N GLU A 158 10.45 4.03 11.86
CA GLU A 158 11.61 3.30 11.32
C GLU A 158 11.54 3.20 9.78
N TYR A 159 10.40 2.79 9.22
CA TYR A 159 10.23 2.70 7.77
C TYR A 159 10.25 4.07 7.08
N ILE A 160 9.71 5.12 7.70
CA ILE A 160 9.78 6.48 7.16
C ILE A 160 11.25 6.95 7.06
N LEU A 161 12.05 6.70 8.10
CA LEU A 161 13.47 7.03 8.10
C LEU A 161 14.24 6.25 7.03
N GLU A 162 14.00 4.94 6.89
CA GLU A 162 14.61 4.12 5.83
C GLU A 162 14.28 4.66 4.43
N ILE A 163 13.03 5.06 4.19
CA ILE A 163 12.62 5.65 2.91
C ILE A 163 13.27 7.03 2.70
N ASN A 164 13.29 7.90 3.72
CA ASN A 164 13.93 9.21 3.63
C ASN A 164 15.42 9.08 3.27
N ASN A 165 16.12 8.11 3.83
CA ASN A 165 17.53 7.82 3.51
C ASN A 165 17.78 7.36 2.06
N CYS A 166 16.74 7.08 1.29
CA CYS A 166 16.85 6.78 -0.14
C CYS A 166 16.98 8.05 -1.02
N TYR A 167 16.82 9.23 -0.44
CA TYR A 167 16.79 10.52 -1.13
C TYR A 167 17.82 11.51 -0.53
N PRO A 168 18.35 12.44 -1.33
CA PRO A 168 19.15 13.55 -0.82
C PRO A 168 18.40 14.36 0.25
N PRO A 169 19.08 14.82 1.32
CA PRO A 169 18.45 15.58 2.40
C PRO A 169 17.67 16.81 1.92
N GLU A 170 18.17 17.49 0.89
CA GLU A 170 17.55 18.70 0.34
C GLU A 170 16.20 18.38 -0.33
N ILE A 171 16.08 17.20 -0.95
CA ILE A 171 14.81 16.73 -1.52
C ILE A 171 13.82 16.41 -0.40
N VAL A 172 14.26 15.75 0.68
CA VAL A 172 13.40 15.45 1.84
C VAL A 172 12.94 16.74 2.51
N GLU A 173 13.84 17.69 2.70
CA GLU A 173 13.56 18.99 3.31
C GLU A 173 12.55 19.77 2.46
N TYR A 174 12.70 19.80 1.14
CA TYR A 174 11.77 20.47 0.22
C TYR A 174 10.31 20.03 0.40
N TYR A 175 10.06 18.75 0.67
CA TYR A 175 8.71 18.20 0.88
C TYR A 175 8.24 18.21 2.34
N SER A 176 9.05 18.74 3.27
CA SER A 176 8.68 18.81 4.68
C SER A 176 7.60 19.88 4.93
N PRO A 177 6.56 19.63 5.76
CA PRO A 177 5.43 20.55 5.94
C PRO A 177 5.80 21.99 6.35
N HIS A 178 6.94 22.15 7.02
CA HIS A 178 7.40 23.43 7.56
C HIS A 178 8.41 24.16 6.67
N TYR A 179 8.83 23.57 5.55
CA TYR A 179 9.93 24.10 4.74
C TYR A 179 9.65 25.49 4.16
N SER A 180 8.44 25.72 3.66
CA SER A 180 8.02 27.03 3.14
C SER A 180 8.16 28.13 4.19
N LYS A 181 7.85 27.84 5.45
CA LYS A 181 8.01 28.79 6.56
C LYS A 181 9.49 29.09 6.80
N THR A 182 10.33 28.07 6.83
CA THR A 182 11.80 28.24 6.97
C THR A 182 12.40 29.07 5.83
N LEU A 183 11.87 28.97 4.61
CA LEU A 183 12.30 29.82 3.50
C LEU A 183 11.88 31.28 3.66
N LEU A 184 10.68 31.54 4.18
CA LEU A 184 10.21 32.90 4.48
C LEU A 184 11.05 33.54 5.58
N ASP A 185 11.33 32.81 6.66
CA ASP A 185 12.20 33.30 7.75
C ASP A 185 13.61 33.66 7.21
N LYS A 186 14.18 32.81 6.34
CA LYS A 186 15.47 33.10 5.68
C LYS A 186 15.42 34.30 4.74
N LEU A 187 14.27 34.57 4.12
CA LEU A 187 14.09 35.73 3.24
C LEU A 187 14.05 37.03 4.06
N ASP A 188 13.36 37.00 5.19
CA ASP A 188 13.26 38.15 6.10
C ASP A 188 14.62 38.53 6.70
N ASP A 189 15.48 37.54 6.95
CA ASP A 189 16.86 37.74 7.43
C ASP A 189 17.87 38.12 6.32
N TYR A 190 17.50 38.02 5.04
CA TYR A 190 18.41 38.25 3.93
C TYR A 190 18.58 39.74 3.62
N GLN A 191 19.81 40.26 3.77
CA GLN A 191 20.16 41.61 3.35
C GLN A 191 20.72 41.62 1.92
N PRO A 192 20.00 42.15 0.92
CA PRO A 192 20.50 42.21 -0.45
C PRO A 192 21.68 43.19 -0.57
N GLN A 193 22.79 42.73 -1.16
CA GLN A 193 23.89 43.61 -1.54
C GLN A 193 23.50 44.39 -2.81
N VAL A 194 22.88 45.55 -2.62
CA VAL A 194 22.61 46.50 -3.71
C VAL A 194 23.91 47.21 -4.06
N ARG A 195 24.40 47.03 -5.30
CA ARG A 195 25.50 47.83 -5.87
C ARG A 195 24.97 49.08 -6.53
#